data_AF-A0A2E5V5J3-F1
#
_entry.id   AF-A0A2E5V5J3-F1
#
_cell.length_a   1.000
_cell.length_b   1.000
_cell.length_c   1.000
_cell.angle_alpha   90.00
_cell.angle_beta   90.00
_cell.angle_gamma   90.00
#
_symmetry.space_group_name_H-M   'P 1'
#
loop_
_entity.id
_entity.type
_entity.pdbx_description
1 polymer ?
#
loop_
_entity_poly.entity_id
_entity_poly.type
_entity_poly.pdbx_seq_one_letter_code
_entity_poly.pdbx_strand_id
1 'polypeptide(L)'
;MVDELNKAYSGKILDIAGLEAVIGSIGKREKKIVLCHGVFDVVHPGHIRHLAYAKSRADVLVVSITCDRWVEKGAYRPHVPESLRALSLAALEMVDFVLIDKNKTPIENLKILKPDFFAKGFEYSDNLPEATLEEMDIVSEFGGSVLFTPGDVVYSSTKLINQFTPSLKMEKLEVLMQQFDLSLGKIRETVNSLAGQRVHVVGDTIIDTYTRTVLIGGNTKTPTFSVLFDSKEDYVGGAGIVSQHMKAAGADLIFTTLLGDDDLGRFAQDHLKNAGIELNVIIDEGRPTTNKNAIIADGYRLLKIDTLDNATIVPDIRNQFQKKIKETHADCIVFSDFRHGIFNRNTVKMLISTIPDGALTVADSQVASRWGNITEFENLDLVTPNEREARFALADQDSNIVQLSHTIKDRTGSSNVILKLGPRGLFFLSDDSYQYIDSFATNVKDAVGSGDALLAYATLTLRKTGSLAEACFVGAVAAACECEFDGNIPISPDLINTKIDEIEKAIQ
;
A
#
# COMPACT_ATOMS: atom_id res chain seq x y z
N MET A 1 -22.09 10.97 9.96
CA MET A 1 -22.60 10.03 10.99
C MET A 1 -21.48 9.52 11.91
N VAL A 2 -20.34 9.05 11.36
CA VAL A 2 -19.19 8.60 12.18
C VAL A 2 -18.69 9.69 13.13
N ASP A 3 -18.67 10.96 12.71
CA ASP A 3 -18.31 12.11 13.56
C ASP A 3 -19.19 12.28 14.79
N GLU A 4 -20.50 12.11 14.63
CA GLU A 4 -21.45 12.26 15.72
C GLU A 4 -21.29 11.13 16.74
N LEU A 5 -21.05 9.91 16.26
CA LEU A 5 -20.76 8.76 17.10
C LEU A 5 -19.42 8.92 17.84
N ASN A 6 -18.36 9.36 17.15
CA ASN A 6 -17.07 9.65 17.78
C ASN A 6 -17.22 10.69 18.90
N LYS A 7 -17.95 11.78 18.66
CA LYS A 7 -18.24 12.78 19.71
C LYS A 7 -19.03 12.17 20.86
N ALA A 8 -20.06 11.37 20.57
CA ALA A 8 -20.92 10.78 21.59
C ALA A 8 -20.19 9.77 22.50
N TYR A 9 -19.24 8.99 21.95
CA TYR A 9 -18.61 7.88 22.67
C TYR A 9 -17.12 8.08 22.99
N SER A 10 -16.51 9.20 22.58
CA SER A 10 -15.11 9.53 22.89
C SER A 10 -14.77 9.41 24.39
N GLY A 11 -15.70 9.78 25.28
CA GLY A 11 -15.51 9.69 26.73
C GLY A 11 -15.39 8.26 27.29
N LYS A 12 -15.74 7.24 26.50
CA LYS A 12 -15.56 5.82 26.85
C LYS A 12 -14.24 5.24 26.33
N ILE A 13 -13.61 5.86 25.33
CA ILE A 13 -12.37 5.36 24.72
C ILE A 13 -11.21 6.09 25.39
N LEU A 14 -10.48 5.39 26.25
CA LEU A 14 -9.45 5.98 27.10
C LEU A 14 -8.13 5.24 26.94
N ASP A 15 -7.02 5.96 27.08
CA ASP A 15 -5.71 5.33 27.21
C ASP A 15 -5.52 4.73 28.62
N ILE A 16 -4.41 4.01 28.82
CA ILE A 16 -4.17 3.28 30.07
C ILE A 16 -4.12 4.23 31.28
N ALA A 17 -3.54 5.43 31.11
CA ALA A 17 -3.42 6.42 32.17
C ALA A 17 -4.77 7.05 32.52
N GLY A 18 -5.58 7.38 31.50
CA GLY A 18 -6.94 7.85 31.68
C GLY A 18 -7.83 6.81 32.37
N LEU A 19 -7.69 5.53 32.01
CA LEU A 19 -8.39 4.44 32.69
C LEU A 19 -7.98 4.32 34.15
N GLU A 20 -6.68 4.29 34.45
CA GLU A 20 -6.18 4.22 35.83
C GLU A 20 -6.73 5.36 36.69
N ALA A 21 -6.79 6.58 36.14
CA ALA A 21 -7.34 7.75 36.82
C ALA A 21 -8.84 7.62 37.12
N VAL A 22 -9.61 7.02 36.21
CA VAL A 22 -11.07 6.87 36.36
C VAL A 22 -11.45 5.69 37.26
N ILE A 23 -10.73 4.57 37.15
CA ILE A 23 -11.11 3.33 37.82
C ILE A 23 -10.42 3.12 39.17
N GLY A 24 -9.27 3.78 39.38
CA GLY A 24 -8.48 3.69 40.61
C GLY A 24 -7.78 2.34 40.84
N SER A 25 -6.85 2.33 41.80
CA SER A 25 -6.03 1.15 42.11
C SER A 25 -6.81 0.07 42.88
N ILE A 26 -6.42 -1.19 42.65
CA ILE A 26 -6.97 -2.36 43.36
C ILE A 26 -6.85 -2.18 44.89
N GLY A 27 -7.96 -2.41 45.62
CA GLY A 27 -8.06 -2.26 47.07
C GLY A 27 -8.47 -0.86 47.59
N LYS A 28 -8.44 0.19 46.74
CA LYS A 28 -8.97 1.53 47.08
C LYS A 28 -10.29 1.87 46.39
N ARG A 29 -10.69 1.07 45.40
CA ARG A 29 -11.90 1.26 44.60
C ARG A 29 -13.08 0.48 45.20
N GLU A 30 -14.26 1.10 45.21
CA GLU A 30 -15.51 0.50 45.72
C GLU A 30 -16.18 -0.43 44.69
N LYS A 31 -15.89 -0.24 43.40
CA LYS A 31 -16.48 -0.97 42.28
C LYS A 31 -15.58 -2.11 41.82
N LYS A 32 -16.17 -3.28 41.58
CA LYS A 32 -15.48 -4.43 40.97
C LYS A 32 -15.30 -4.20 39.47
N ILE A 33 -14.16 -4.61 38.95
CA ILE A 33 -13.81 -4.42 37.54
C ILE A 33 -13.58 -5.76 36.85
N VAL A 34 -14.15 -5.89 35.65
CA VAL A 34 -13.83 -6.98 34.73
C VAL A 34 -13.15 -6.42 33.49
N LEU A 35 -12.06 -7.07 33.07
CA LEU A 35 -11.38 -6.79 31.81
C LEU A 35 -11.64 -7.92 30.81
N CYS A 36 -12.08 -7.58 29.61
CA CYS A 36 -12.08 -8.49 28.46
C CYS A 36 -10.99 -8.05 27.47
N HIS A 37 -10.23 -8.99 26.92
CA HIS A 37 -9.20 -8.69 25.92
C HIS A 37 -9.36 -9.52 24.64
N GLY A 38 -9.16 -8.90 23.47
CA GLY A 38 -9.18 -9.59 22.19
C GLY A 38 -9.07 -8.68 20.99
N VAL A 39 -9.18 -9.24 19.78
CA VAL A 39 -9.11 -8.45 18.53
C VAL A 39 -10.45 -7.76 18.22
N PHE A 40 -11.58 -8.43 18.45
CA PHE A 40 -12.94 -7.89 18.17
C PHE A 40 -13.11 -7.27 16.77
N ASP A 41 -12.58 -7.93 15.73
CA ASP A 41 -12.56 -7.41 14.36
C ASP A 41 -13.96 -7.17 13.79
N VAL A 42 -14.80 -8.20 13.85
CA VAL A 42 -16.25 -8.04 13.60
C VAL A 42 -16.99 -8.52 14.84
N VAL A 43 -17.74 -7.61 15.46
CA VAL A 43 -18.60 -7.92 16.62
C VAL A 43 -19.77 -8.79 16.14
N HIS A 44 -20.03 -9.88 16.85
CA HIS A 44 -21.07 -10.85 16.51
C HIS A 44 -21.79 -11.33 17.79
N PRO A 45 -22.92 -12.05 17.71
CA PRO A 45 -23.68 -12.45 18.90
C PRO A 45 -22.88 -13.20 19.97
N GLY A 46 -21.85 -13.95 19.58
CA GLY A 46 -20.86 -14.52 20.52
C GLY A 46 -20.18 -13.48 21.42
N HIS A 47 -19.63 -12.39 20.85
CA HIS A 47 -19.03 -11.29 21.62
C HIS A 47 -20.06 -10.60 22.52
N ILE A 48 -21.28 -10.36 22.03
CA ILE A 48 -22.34 -9.73 22.83
C ILE A 48 -22.65 -10.55 24.08
N ARG A 49 -22.81 -11.88 23.94
CA ARG A 49 -23.04 -12.77 25.09
C ARG A 49 -21.86 -12.79 26.06
N HIS A 50 -20.63 -12.85 25.52
CA HIS A 50 -19.40 -12.84 26.31
C HIS A 50 -19.29 -11.56 27.15
N LEU A 51 -19.43 -10.39 26.53
CA LEU A 51 -19.34 -9.09 27.18
C LEU A 51 -20.50 -8.87 28.17
N ALA A 52 -21.73 -9.26 27.82
CA ALA A 52 -22.88 -9.15 28.73
C ALA A 52 -22.70 -10.02 29.98
N TYR A 53 -22.19 -11.25 29.82
CA TYR A 53 -21.87 -12.11 30.96
C TYR A 53 -20.75 -11.51 31.82
N ALA A 54 -19.67 -11.02 31.21
CA ALA A 54 -18.59 -10.36 31.94
C ALA A 54 -19.13 -9.19 32.77
N LYS A 55 -19.91 -8.28 32.16
CA LYS A 55 -20.56 -7.16 32.86
C LYS A 55 -21.48 -7.62 33.99
N SER A 56 -22.16 -8.76 33.89
CA SER A 56 -23.00 -9.27 35.00
C SER A 56 -22.21 -9.66 36.27
N ARG A 57 -20.89 -9.79 36.18
CA ARG A 57 -20.01 -10.21 37.29
C ARG A 57 -19.28 -9.06 37.99
N ALA A 58 -19.31 -7.85 37.42
CA ALA A 58 -18.58 -6.69 37.91
C ALA A 58 -19.33 -5.39 37.65
N ASP A 59 -19.04 -4.35 38.42
CA ASP A 59 -19.70 -3.05 38.27
C ASP A 59 -19.21 -2.29 37.04
N VAL A 60 -17.97 -2.52 36.61
CA VAL A 60 -17.32 -1.87 35.46
C VAL A 60 -16.72 -2.91 34.52
N LEU A 61 -17.11 -2.88 33.24
CA LEU A 61 -16.53 -3.63 32.15
C LEU A 61 -15.60 -2.74 31.34
N VAL A 62 -14.32 -3.10 31.34
CA VAL A 62 -13.31 -2.55 30.43
C VAL A 62 -13.07 -3.57 29.33
N VAL A 63 -13.11 -3.11 28.07
CA VAL A 63 -12.73 -3.94 26.92
C VAL A 63 -11.42 -3.42 26.34
N SER A 64 -10.38 -4.23 26.43
CA SER A 64 -9.09 -3.97 25.79
C SER A 64 -9.08 -4.63 24.41
N ILE A 65 -8.71 -3.87 23.38
CA ILE A 65 -8.54 -4.40 22.03
C ILE A 65 -7.07 -4.39 21.63
N THR A 66 -6.61 -5.47 21.01
CA THR A 66 -5.27 -5.52 20.43
C THR A 66 -5.14 -4.45 19.34
N CYS A 67 -4.09 -3.63 19.38
CA CYS A 67 -3.83 -2.65 18.34
C CYS A 67 -3.55 -3.34 17.00
N ASP A 68 -3.80 -2.58 15.95
CA ASP A 68 -3.76 -3.00 14.56
C ASP A 68 -2.42 -3.67 14.18
N ARG A 69 -1.30 -3.21 14.75
CA ARG A 69 0.06 -3.73 14.51
C ARG A 69 0.29 -5.17 14.97
N TRP A 70 -0.41 -5.63 16.02
CA TRP A 70 -0.18 -6.95 16.63
C TRP A 70 -1.19 -8.03 16.19
N VAL A 71 -2.06 -7.72 15.23
CA VAL A 71 -3.04 -8.69 14.70
C VAL A 71 -2.41 -9.55 13.61
N GLU A 72 -1.83 -10.69 14.02
CA GLU A 72 -1.05 -11.56 13.12
C GLU A 72 -1.89 -12.62 12.37
N LYS A 73 -3.06 -13.01 12.92
CA LYS A 73 -3.85 -14.12 12.39
C LYS A 73 -4.66 -13.73 11.15
N GLY A 74 -4.21 -14.18 9.98
CA GLY A 74 -4.89 -14.03 8.69
C GLY A 74 -4.25 -12.93 7.84
N ALA A 75 -4.06 -13.21 6.54
CA ALA A 75 -3.26 -12.36 5.65
C ALA A 75 -3.73 -10.89 5.57
N TYR A 76 -5.02 -10.66 5.76
CA TYR A 76 -5.68 -9.35 5.61
C TYR A 76 -6.40 -8.91 6.89
N ARG A 77 -5.97 -9.42 8.04
CA ARG A 77 -6.52 -9.03 9.33
C ARG A 77 -5.63 -7.99 10.00
N PRO A 78 -6.23 -7.06 10.77
CA PRO A 78 -7.65 -6.85 10.98
C PRO A 78 -8.33 -6.20 9.76
N HIS A 79 -9.61 -6.53 9.54
CA HIS A 79 -10.39 -5.94 8.44
C HIS A 79 -10.96 -4.58 8.82
N VAL A 80 -11.35 -4.44 10.10
CA VAL A 80 -11.86 -3.21 10.70
C VAL A 80 -10.72 -2.52 11.47
N PRO A 81 -10.36 -1.27 11.14
CA PRO A 81 -9.35 -0.50 11.86
C PRO A 81 -9.64 -0.38 13.36
N GLU A 82 -8.60 -0.29 14.17
CA GLU A 82 -8.71 -0.24 15.64
C GLU A 82 -9.62 0.87 16.16
N SER A 83 -9.64 2.04 15.51
CA SER A 83 -10.52 3.17 15.88
C SER A 83 -12.00 2.80 15.72
N LEU A 84 -12.37 2.15 14.61
CA LEU A 84 -13.75 1.69 14.36
C LEU A 84 -14.14 0.52 15.25
N ARG A 85 -13.19 -0.40 15.54
CA ARG A 85 -13.41 -1.47 16.51
C ARG A 85 -13.67 -0.90 17.90
N ALA A 86 -12.87 0.07 18.33
CA ALA A 86 -13.03 0.72 19.62
C ALA A 86 -14.37 1.47 19.72
N LEU A 87 -14.74 2.23 18.69
CA LEU A 87 -16.03 2.92 18.60
C LEU A 87 -17.21 1.94 18.66
N SER A 88 -17.13 0.84 17.90
CA SER A 88 -18.17 -0.20 17.88
C SER A 88 -18.40 -0.80 19.26
N LEU A 89 -17.33 -1.05 20.01
CA LEU A 89 -17.41 -1.57 21.38
C LEU A 89 -17.90 -0.51 22.37
N ALA A 90 -17.45 0.74 22.25
CA ALA A 90 -17.87 1.84 23.12
C ALA A 90 -19.37 2.15 22.99
N ALA A 91 -19.93 1.95 21.80
CA ALA A 91 -21.36 2.10 21.54
C ALA A 91 -22.23 1.02 22.21
N LEU A 92 -21.65 -0.10 22.65
CA LEU A 92 -22.39 -1.13 23.36
C LEU A 92 -22.73 -0.67 24.78
N GLU A 93 -24.00 -0.79 25.16
CA GLU A 93 -24.50 -0.34 26.46
C GLU A 93 -23.75 -0.96 27.65
N MET A 94 -23.43 -2.26 27.56
CA MET A 94 -22.75 -2.97 28.65
C MET A 94 -21.26 -2.63 28.80
N VAL A 95 -20.64 -1.96 27.82
CA VAL A 95 -19.22 -1.59 27.84
C VAL A 95 -19.08 -0.19 28.44
N ASP A 96 -18.40 -0.08 29.59
CA ASP A 96 -18.16 1.20 30.23
C ASP A 96 -16.97 1.92 29.60
N PHE A 97 -15.87 1.19 29.36
CA PHE A 97 -14.68 1.77 28.73
C PHE A 97 -14.00 0.82 27.74
N VAL A 98 -13.30 1.42 26.77
CA VAL A 98 -12.51 0.72 25.76
C VAL A 98 -11.07 1.23 25.77
N LEU A 99 -10.11 0.30 25.71
CA LEU A 99 -8.67 0.57 25.62
C LEU A 99 -8.11 -0.03 24.32
N ILE A 100 -7.34 0.75 23.56
CA ILE A 100 -6.50 0.21 22.49
C ILE A 100 -5.15 -0.19 23.09
N ASP A 101 -4.86 -1.49 23.12
CA ASP A 101 -3.65 -2.05 23.69
C ASP A 101 -2.49 -1.98 22.69
N LYS A 102 -1.51 -1.14 22.99
CA LYS A 102 -0.31 -0.96 22.18
C LYS A 102 0.69 -2.11 22.32
N ASN A 103 0.49 -3.03 23.26
CA ASN A 103 1.36 -4.17 23.50
C ASN A 103 0.87 -5.42 22.74
N LYS A 104 1.78 -6.36 22.50
CA LYS A 104 1.44 -7.65 21.85
C LYS A 104 0.53 -8.52 22.72
N THR A 105 0.64 -8.40 24.04
CA THR A 105 -0.14 -9.16 25.02
C THR A 105 -0.72 -8.22 26.07
N PRO A 106 -1.85 -8.58 26.72
CA PRO A 106 -2.49 -7.73 27.72
C PRO A 106 -1.75 -7.63 29.05
N ILE A 107 -0.58 -8.26 29.18
CA ILE A 107 0.17 -8.44 30.43
C ILE A 107 0.47 -7.10 31.11
N GLU A 108 0.97 -6.11 30.37
CA GLU A 108 1.33 -4.82 30.95
C GLU A 108 0.08 -4.06 31.42
N ASN A 109 -1.02 -4.13 30.66
CA ASN A 109 -2.29 -3.52 31.06
C ASN A 109 -2.90 -4.23 32.29
N LEU A 110 -2.74 -5.55 32.41
CA LEU A 110 -3.17 -6.30 33.60
C LEU A 110 -2.40 -5.86 34.85
N LYS A 111 -1.08 -5.67 34.74
CA LYS A 111 -0.24 -5.20 35.85
C LYS A 111 -0.60 -3.79 36.33
N ILE A 112 -1.05 -2.93 35.41
CA ILE A 112 -1.45 -1.55 35.71
C ILE A 112 -2.87 -1.51 36.28
N LEU A 113 -3.86 -2.04 35.55
CA LEU A 113 -5.28 -1.93 35.91
C LEU A 113 -5.69 -2.86 37.06
N LYS A 114 -4.99 -3.99 37.20
CA LYS A 114 -5.22 -5.04 38.21
C LYS A 114 -6.72 -5.32 38.40
N PRO A 115 -7.43 -5.82 37.38
CA PRO A 115 -8.88 -6.03 37.45
C PRO A 115 -9.25 -7.14 38.45
N ASP A 116 -10.43 -7.05 39.06
CA ASP A 116 -10.94 -8.12 39.94
C ASP A 116 -11.20 -9.41 39.15
N PHE A 117 -11.60 -9.25 37.89
CA PHE A 117 -11.86 -10.35 36.97
C PHE A 117 -11.21 -10.14 35.61
N PHE A 118 -10.68 -11.20 35.02
CA PHE A 118 -10.25 -11.21 33.62
C PHE A 118 -11.07 -12.23 32.85
N ALA A 119 -11.90 -11.76 31.91
CA ALA A 119 -12.83 -12.61 31.20
C ALA A 119 -12.22 -13.17 29.90
N LYS A 120 -12.36 -14.49 29.72
CA LYS A 120 -11.96 -15.23 28.53
C LYS A 120 -13.13 -16.01 27.94
N GLY A 121 -13.09 -16.23 26.63
CA GLY A 121 -14.10 -17.01 25.92
C GLY A 121 -14.09 -18.49 26.36
N PHE A 122 -15.22 -19.17 26.19
CA PHE A 122 -15.38 -20.60 26.52
C PHE A 122 -14.36 -21.49 25.79
N GLU A 123 -13.96 -21.11 24.58
CA GLU A 123 -13.03 -21.88 23.74
C GLU A 123 -11.63 -22.07 24.35
N TYR A 124 -11.31 -21.36 25.43
CA TYR A 124 -10.05 -21.48 26.17
C TYR A 124 -10.15 -22.38 27.43
N SER A 125 -11.32 -22.97 27.74
CA SER A 125 -11.50 -23.81 28.94
C SER A 125 -10.92 -25.22 28.80
N ASP A 126 -10.95 -25.80 27.59
CA ASP A 126 -10.67 -27.23 27.39
C ASP A 126 -9.20 -27.53 27.04
N ASN A 127 -8.46 -26.53 26.55
CA ASN A 127 -7.01 -26.58 26.33
C ASN A 127 -6.44 -25.17 26.54
N LEU A 128 -5.91 -24.90 27.73
CA LEU A 128 -5.32 -23.61 28.09
C LEU A 128 -4.00 -23.42 27.33
N PRO A 129 -3.92 -22.47 26.38
CA PRO A 129 -2.64 -22.10 25.77
C PRO A 129 -1.69 -21.54 26.83
N GLU A 130 -0.38 -21.66 26.60
CA GLU A 130 0.66 -21.16 27.51
C GLU A 130 0.47 -19.67 27.86
N ALA A 131 0.10 -18.86 26.87
CA ALA A 131 -0.22 -17.44 27.07
C ALA A 131 -1.39 -17.21 28.04
N THR A 132 -2.37 -18.11 28.10
CA THR A 132 -3.51 -18.00 29.02
C THR A 132 -3.14 -18.41 30.45
N LEU A 133 -2.19 -19.34 30.61
CA LEU A 133 -1.63 -19.67 31.93
C LEU A 133 -0.86 -18.48 32.50
N GLU A 134 -0.03 -17.83 31.70
CA GLU A 134 0.71 -16.63 32.12
C GLU A 134 -0.24 -15.50 32.54
N GLU A 135 -1.31 -15.25 31.76
CA GLU A 135 -2.35 -14.29 32.13
C GLU A 135 -3.05 -14.66 33.46
N MET A 136 -3.31 -15.95 33.70
CA MET A 136 -3.94 -16.44 34.93
C MET A 136 -3.03 -16.25 36.15
N ASP A 137 -1.73 -16.53 36.00
CA ASP A 137 -0.74 -16.38 37.06
C ASP A 137 -0.64 -14.91 37.49
N ILE A 138 -0.49 -14.00 36.52
CA ILE A 138 -0.45 -12.56 36.77
C ILE A 138 -1.72 -12.07 37.48
N VAL A 139 -2.89 -12.49 37.01
CA VAL A 139 -4.17 -12.08 37.63
C VAL A 139 -4.29 -12.58 39.07
N SER A 140 -3.78 -13.77 39.36
CA SER A 140 -3.79 -14.37 40.69
C SER A 140 -2.81 -13.68 41.65
N GLU A 141 -1.66 -13.20 41.16
CA GLU A 141 -0.65 -12.50 41.98
C GLU A 141 -1.18 -11.26 42.70
N PHE A 142 -2.14 -10.55 42.09
CA PHE A 142 -2.80 -9.39 42.70
C PHE A 142 -4.21 -9.69 43.25
N GLY A 143 -4.58 -10.98 43.35
CA GLY A 143 -5.83 -11.42 43.97
C GLY A 143 -7.08 -11.34 43.09
N GLY A 144 -6.92 -11.13 41.78
CA GLY A 144 -8.01 -11.25 40.80
C GLY A 144 -8.28 -12.72 40.43
N SER A 145 -9.30 -12.95 39.59
CA SER A 145 -9.60 -14.29 39.07
C SER A 145 -9.99 -14.29 37.59
N VAL A 146 -9.67 -15.36 36.88
CA VAL A 146 -10.09 -15.52 35.47
C VAL A 146 -11.49 -16.09 35.39
N LEU A 147 -12.35 -15.47 34.59
CA LEU A 147 -13.73 -15.88 34.34
C LEU A 147 -13.86 -16.45 32.92
N PHE A 148 -14.36 -17.68 32.81
CA PHE A 148 -14.73 -18.26 31.52
C PHE A 148 -16.22 -18.06 31.29
N THR A 149 -16.59 -17.45 30.17
CA THR A 149 -17.99 -17.22 29.82
C THR A 149 -18.61 -18.48 29.20
N PRO A 150 -19.85 -18.86 29.53
CA PRO A 150 -20.50 -20.04 28.95
C PRO A 150 -20.74 -19.87 27.44
N GLY A 151 -20.58 -20.95 26.65
CA GLY A 151 -20.70 -20.86 25.18
C GLY A 151 -21.20 -22.13 24.48
N ASP A 152 -22.46 -22.11 24.01
CA ASP A 152 -23.06 -23.21 23.23
C ASP A 152 -22.82 -23.09 21.71
N VAL A 153 -22.37 -21.92 21.21
CA VAL A 153 -22.09 -21.68 19.78
C VAL A 153 -20.90 -20.76 19.59
N VAL A 154 -19.83 -21.28 18.97
CA VAL A 154 -18.60 -20.55 18.64
C VAL A 154 -18.75 -19.91 17.25
N TYR A 155 -19.07 -18.62 17.22
CA TYR A 155 -18.87 -17.78 16.05
C TYR A 155 -17.49 -17.14 16.16
N SER A 156 -16.72 -17.15 15.08
CA SER A 156 -15.42 -16.48 14.99
C SER A 156 -15.52 -15.38 13.94
N SER A 157 -15.06 -14.16 14.25
CA SER A 157 -14.97 -13.07 13.27
C SER A 157 -14.23 -13.51 12.00
N THR A 158 -13.20 -14.36 12.12
CA THR A 158 -12.46 -14.90 10.97
C THR A 158 -13.38 -15.69 10.03
N LYS A 159 -14.23 -16.58 10.56
CA LYS A 159 -15.16 -17.38 9.74
C LYS A 159 -16.20 -16.50 9.07
N LEU A 160 -16.71 -15.47 9.77
CA LEU A 160 -17.69 -14.55 9.23
C LEU A 160 -17.10 -13.67 8.11
N ILE A 161 -15.92 -13.08 8.33
CA ILE A 161 -15.21 -12.28 7.32
C ILE A 161 -14.92 -13.13 6.07
N ASN A 162 -14.44 -14.36 6.25
CA ASN A 162 -14.13 -15.24 5.12
C ASN A 162 -15.38 -15.67 4.32
N GLN A 163 -16.57 -15.64 4.92
CA GLN A 163 -17.84 -15.98 4.24
C GLN A 163 -18.48 -14.76 3.59
N PHE A 164 -18.47 -13.61 4.28
CA PHE A 164 -19.07 -12.36 3.83
C PHE A 164 -18.23 -11.18 4.35
N THR A 165 -17.30 -10.69 3.53
CA THR A 165 -16.53 -9.49 3.86
C THR A 165 -17.43 -8.25 3.80
N PRO A 166 -17.64 -7.51 4.91
CA PRO A 166 -18.41 -6.28 4.86
C PRO A 166 -17.66 -5.22 4.05
N SER A 167 -18.36 -4.55 3.14
CA SER A 167 -17.83 -3.39 2.43
C SER A 167 -17.81 -2.20 3.38
N LEU A 168 -16.61 -1.78 3.79
CA LEU A 168 -16.37 -0.65 4.69
C LEU A 168 -15.54 0.45 4.00
N LYS A 169 -15.59 0.50 2.67
CA LYS A 169 -14.71 1.35 1.87
C LYS A 169 -14.87 2.84 2.21
N MET A 170 -16.11 3.31 2.34
CA MET A 170 -16.37 4.74 2.61
C MET A 170 -16.10 5.08 4.06
N GLU A 171 -16.44 4.20 5.00
CA GLU A 171 -16.17 4.40 6.42
C GLU A 171 -14.66 4.42 6.71
N LYS A 172 -13.88 3.55 6.04
CA LYS A 172 -12.41 3.57 6.10
C LYS A 172 -11.86 4.90 5.54
N LEU A 173 -12.42 5.36 4.44
CA LEU A 173 -12.02 6.63 3.82
C LEU A 173 -12.31 7.83 4.72
N GLU A 174 -13.50 7.90 5.32
CA GLU A 174 -13.87 8.97 6.26
C GLU A 174 -12.92 9.01 7.46
N VAL A 175 -12.63 7.86 8.08
CA VAL A 175 -11.71 7.76 9.21
C VAL A 175 -10.30 8.22 8.82
N LEU A 176 -9.82 7.79 7.66
CA LEU A 176 -8.52 8.20 7.14
C LEU A 176 -8.48 9.72 6.90
N MET A 177 -9.51 10.27 6.26
CA MET A 177 -9.58 11.70 5.98
C MET A 177 -9.59 12.52 7.28
N GLN A 178 -10.31 12.08 8.31
CA GLN A 178 -10.31 12.72 9.62
C GLN A 178 -8.96 12.62 10.31
N GLN A 179 -8.34 11.44 10.30
CA GLN A 179 -7.07 11.18 10.98
C GLN A 179 -5.94 12.06 10.43
N PHE A 180 -5.92 12.32 9.12
CA PHE A 180 -4.87 13.08 8.44
C PHE A 180 -5.29 14.50 8.04
N ASP A 181 -6.42 15.00 8.55
CA ASP A 181 -6.96 16.33 8.22
C ASP A 181 -7.03 16.57 6.69
N LEU A 182 -7.65 15.62 6.00
CA LEU A 182 -7.87 15.64 4.56
C LEU A 182 -9.31 16.05 4.26
N SER A 183 -9.48 16.87 3.23
CA SER A 183 -10.77 17.15 2.63
C SER A 183 -10.63 17.07 1.11
N LEU A 184 -11.71 16.74 0.40
CA LEU A 184 -11.68 16.69 -1.07
C LEU A 184 -11.32 18.05 -1.66
N GLY A 185 -11.70 19.16 -1.01
CA GLY A 185 -11.28 20.52 -1.38
C GLY A 185 -9.75 20.69 -1.30
N LYS A 186 -9.14 20.29 -0.18
CA LYS A 186 -7.67 20.33 -0.01
C LYS A 186 -6.96 19.45 -1.03
N ILE A 187 -7.49 18.25 -1.31
CA ILE A 187 -6.93 17.36 -2.33
C ILE A 187 -6.97 18.00 -3.72
N ARG A 188 -8.07 18.68 -4.11
CA ARG A 188 -8.16 19.42 -5.38
C ARG A 188 -7.12 20.55 -5.43
N GLU A 189 -6.98 21.33 -4.36
CA GLU A 189 -5.96 22.38 -4.27
C GLU A 189 -4.55 21.82 -4.44
N THR A 190 -4.25 20.70 -3.77
CA THR A 190 -2.98 19.99 -3.89
C THR A 190 -2.72 19.60 -5.35
N VAL A 191 -3.66 18.92 -6.01
CA VAL A 191 -3.56 18.48 -7.42
C VAL A 191 -3.31 19.66 -8.36
N ASN A 192 -4.03 20.77 -8.19
CA ASN A 192 -3.88 21.96 -9.01
C ASN A 192 -2.55 22.70 -8.76
N SER A 193 -1.86 22.41 -7.66
CA SER A 193 -0.60 23.04 -7.26
C SER A 193 0.66 22.19 -7.55
N LEU A 194 0.50 21.02 -8.19
CA LEU A 194 1.61 20.09 -8.50
C LEU A 194 2.52 20.60 -9.63
N ALA A 195 2.02 21.49 -10.49
CA ALA A 195 2.73 21.99 -11.65
C ALA A 195 4.03 22.76 -11.32
N GLY A 196 5.01 22.69 -12.21
CA GLY A 196 6.29 23.42 -12.11
C GLY A 196 7.34 22.80 -11.18
N GLN A 197 7.07 21.63 -10.60
CA GLN A 197 8.10 20.87 -9.87
C GLN A 197 9.12 20.28 -10.84
N ARG A 198 10.41 20.43 -10.54
CA ARG A 198 11.48 19.85 -11.36
C ARG A 198 11.68 18.40 -10.96
N VAL A 199 11.49 17.49 -11.90
CA VAL A 199 11.60 16.04 -11.64
C VAL A 199 12.63 15.42 -12.56
N HIS A 200 13.51 14.60 -11.98
CA HIS A 200 14.47 13.80 -12.72
C HIS A 200 14.11 12.33 -12.64
N VAL A 201 13.62 11.76 -13.73
CA VAL A 201 13.39 10.32 -13.84
C VAL A 201 14.66 9.66 -14.38
N VAL A 202 15.03 8.54 -13.79
CA VAL A 202 16.13 7.69 -14.26
C VAL A 202 15.59 6.27 -14.40
N GLY A 203 15.65 5.69 -15.59
CA GLY A 203 15.22 4.31 -15.72
C GLY A 203 15.22 3.74 -17.14
N ASP A 204 14.75 2.50 -17.22
CA ASP A 204 14.74 1.71 -18.45
C ASP A 204 13.62 2.20 -19.38
N THR A 205 13.95 2.62 -20.60
CA THR A 205 12.94 2.83 -21.64
C THR A 205 12.61 1.50 -22.30
N ILE A 206 11.32 1.21 -22.44
CA ILE A 206 10.80 0.01 -23.11
C ILE A 206 9.93 0.48 -24.27
N ILE A 207 10.06 -0.14 -25.43
CA ILE A 207 9.10 0.01 -26.53
C ILE A 207 8.19 -1.21 -26.54
N ASP A 208 6.91 -1.02 -26.23
CA ASP A 208 5.90 -2.04 -26.40
C ASP A 208 5.37 -1.97 -27.84
N THR A 209 5.58 -3.03 -28.61
CA THR A 209 5.11 -3.13 -30.00
C THR A 209 3.90 -4.04 -30.06
N TYR A 210 2.85 -3.62 -30.75
CA TYR A 210 1.74 -4.49 -31.14
C TYR A 210 1.81 -4.76 -32.64
N THR A 211 2.11 -6.02 -32.98
CA THR A 211 2.01 -6.51 -34.35
C THR A 211 0.64 -7.15 -34.54
N ARG A 212 -0.27 -6.46 -35.22
CA ARG A 212 -1.60 -6.95 -35.53
C ARG A 212 -1.54 -7.85 -36.75
N THR A 213 -2.22 -8.98 -36.66
CA THR A 213 -2.21 -10.04 -37.66
C THR A 213 -3.58 -10.70 -37.78
N VAL A 214 -3.81 -11.39 -38.89
CA VAL A 214 -5.02 -12.19 -39.13
C VAL A 214 -4.64 -13.66 -39.20
N LEU A 215 -5.36 -14.53 -38.50
CA LEU A 215 -5.09 -15.97 -38.52
C LEU A 215 -5.50 -16.55 -39.88
N ILE A 216 -4.53 -17.11 -40.63
CA ILE A 216 -4.77 -17.64 -41.99
C ILE A 216 -4.76 -19.18 -42.07
N GLY A 217 -4.35 -19.86 -41.00
CA GLY A 217 -4.34 -21.32 -40.91
C GLY A 217 -3.16 -21.84 -40.09
N GLY A 218 -3.08 -23.15 -39.87
CA GLY A 218 -2.01 -23.75 -39.07
C GLY A 218 -2.51 -24.99 -38.34
N ASN A 219 -2.32 -26.15 -38.97
CA ASN A 219 -2.42 -27.49 -38.37
C ASN A 219 -2.22 -28.63 -39.40
N THR A 220 -1.97 -28.32 -40.69
CA THR A 220 -1.83 -29.35 -41.73
C THR A 220 -0.41 -29.93 -41.87
N LYS A 221 0.63 -29.20 -41.44
CA LYS A 221 2.05 -29.64 -41.52
C LYS A 221 2.80 -29.60 -40.19
N THR A 222 2.54 -28.59 -39.37
CA THR A 222 3.05 -28.44 -38.00
C THR A 222 1.94 -27.84 -37.13
N PRO A 223 1.96 -28.04 -35.79
CA PRO A 223 1.02 -27.42 -34.86
C PRO A 223 1.44 -25.94 -34.60
N THR A 224 1.60 -25.18 -35.67
CA THR A 224 2.05 -23.78 -35.63
C THR A 224 1.07 -22.91 -36.39
N PHE A 225 0.68 -21.79 -35.79
CA PHE A 225 -0.17 -20.80 -36.42
C PHE A 225 0.60 -20.07 -37.54
N SER A 226 -0.05 -19.94 -38.70
CA SER A 226 0.32 -19.01 -39.75
C SER A 226 -0.59 -17.79 -39.63
N VAL A 227 0.03 -16.63 -39.59
CA VAL A 227 -0.66 -15.35 -39.46
C VAL A 227 -0.23 -14.42 -40.61
N LEU A 228 -1.17 -13.64 -41.13
CA LEU A 228 -0.90 -12.59 -42.11
C LEU A 228 -0.66 -11.27 -41.36
N PHE A 229 0.43 -10.58 -41.66
CA PHE A 229 0.70 -9.25 -41.12
C PHE A 229 -0.34 -8.24 -41.59
N ASP A 230 -0.85 -7.43 -40.67
CA ASP A 230 -1.80 -6.34 -40.94
C ASP A 230 -1.16 -4.98 -40.64
N SER A 231 -0.81 -4.73 -39.37
CA SER A 231 -0.21 -3.47 -38.94
C SER A 231 0.77 -3.64 -37.78
N LYS A 232 1.54 -2.58 -37.53
CA LYS A 232 2.48 -2.48 -36.40
C LYS A 232 2.30 -1.12 -35.72
N GLU A 233 2.11 -1.13 -34.42
CA GLU A 233 2.02 0.06 -33.58
C GLU A 233 3.08 -0.02 -32.49
N ASP A 234 3.86 1.04 -32.30
CA ASP A 234 4.92 1.13 -31.30
C ASP A 234 4.52 2.15 -30.22
N TYR A 235 4.68 1.79 -28.95
CA TYR A 235 4.33 2.61 -27.79
C TYR A 235 5.53 2.74 -26.85
N VAL A 236 5.71 3.91 -26.24
CA VAL A 236 6.73 4.11 -25.21
C VAL A 236 6.18 3.64 -23.86
N GLY A 237 6.90 2.72 -23.23
CA GLY A 237 6.62 2.17 -21.91
C GLY A 237 7.84 2.26 -20.99
N GLY A 238 7.83 1.50 -19.91
CA GLY A 238 8.90 1.52 -18.91
C GLY A 238 8.95 2.83 -18.13
N ALA A 239 10.15 3.33 -17.84
CA ALA A 239 10.33 4.64 -17.22
C ALA A 239 9.86 5.80 -18.12
N GLY A 240 9.69 5.56 -19.42
CA GLY A 240 9.17 6.55 -20.38
C GLY A 240 7.71 6.93 -20.12
N ILE A 241 6.85 5.97 -19.77
CA ILE A 241 5.44 6.26 -19.49
C ILE A 241 5.25 6.89 -18.10
N VAL A 242 6.03 6.47 -17.10
CA VAL A 242 6.13 7.17 -15.80
C VAL A 242 6.48 8.65 -16.02
N SER A 243 7.44 8.90 -16.92
CA SER A 243 7.84 10.25 -17.30
C SER A 243 6.67 11.02 -17.93
N GLN A 244 5.93 10.41 -18.85
CA GLN A 244 4.76 11.07 -19.46
C GLN A 244 3.65 11.36 -18.44
N HIS A 245 3.38 10.50 -17.45
CA HIS A 245 2.43 10.80 -16.37
C HIS A 245 2.86 12.04 -15.56
N MET A 246 4.14 12.10 -15.15
CA MET A 246 4.65 13.27 -14.41
C MET A 246 4.58 14.54 -15.25
N LYS A 247 4.87 14.44 -16.55
CA LYS A 247 4.76 15.58 -17.47
C LYS A 247 3.31 16.03 -17.63
N ALA A 248 2.37 15.10 -17.77
CA ALA A 248 0.93 15.38 -17.86
C ALA A 248 0.37 16.00 -16.58
N ALA A 249 0.93 15.65 -15.41
CA ALA A 249 0.64 16.28 -14.13
C ALA A 249 1.22 17.71 -13.98
N GLY A 250 2.00 18.18 -14.96
CA GLY A 250 2.53 19.55 -15.02
C GLY A 250 3.97 19.71 -14.54
N ALA A 251 4.73 18.62 -14.34
CA ALA A 251 6.13 18.69 -13.91
C ALA A 251 7.08 19.18 -15.02
N ASP A 252 8.15 19.86 -14.61
CA ASP A 252 9.29 20.18 -15.46
C ASP A 252 10.25 18.98 -15.46
N LEU A 253 10.14 18.16 -16.49
CA LEU A 253 10.67 16.81 -16.49
C LEU A 253 11.97 16.66 -17.28
N ILE A 254 12.97 16.09 -16.61
CA ILE A 254 14.20 15.59 -17.21
C ILE A 254 14.20 14.07 -17.07
N PHE A 255 14.48 13.35 -18.16
CA PHE A 255 14.52 11.89 -18.16
C PHE A 255 15.88 11.39 -18.66
N THR A 256 16.62 10.68 -17.79
CA THR A 256 17.86 9.98 -18.16
C THR A 256 17.57 8.51 -18.40
N THR A 257 17.92 8.02 -19.57
CA THR A 257 17.66 6.63 -19.97
C THR A 257 18.74 6.11 -20.90
N LEU A 258 18.69 4.81 -21.17
CA LEU A 258 19.60 4.09 -22.05
C LEU A 258 18.85 3.55 -23.27
N LEU A 259 19.37 3.83 -24.45
CA LEU A 259 18.81 3.37 -25.73
C LEU A 259 19.91 2.76 -26.61
N GLY A 260 19.51 1.91 -27.55
CA GLY A 260 20.37 1.46 -28.65
C GLY A 260 20.44 2.52 -29.75
N ASP A 261 21.44 2.41 -30.63
CA ASP A 261 21.48 3.18 -31.89
C ASP A 261 20.64 2.49 -32.98
N ASP A 262 19.33 2.53 -32.82
CA ASP A 262 18.37 1.89 -33.73
C ASP A 262 17.11 2.75 -33.96
N ASP A 263 16.24 2.28 -34.85
CA ASP A 263 15.01 3.02 -35.22
C ASP A 263 14.07 3.18 -34.03
N LEU A 264 14.03 2.19 -33.13
CA LEU A 264 13.21 2.27 -31.92
C LEU A 264 13.75 3.27 -30.91
N GLY A 265 15.09 3.37 -30.79
CA GLY A 265 15.76 4.39 -29.99
C GLY A 265 15.50 5.80 -30.52
N ARG A 266 15.49 5.99 -31.85
CA ARG A 266 15.09 7.27 -32.47
C ARG A 266 13.62 7.58 -32.25
N PHE A 267 12.74 6.60 -32.45
CA PHE A 267 11.31 6.72 -32.16
C PHE A 267 11.04 7.14 -30.72
N ALA A 268 11.70 6.49 -29.74
CA ALA A 268 11.55 6.83 -28.32
C ALA A 268 11.91 8.29 -28.04
N GLN A 269 13.04 8.74 -28.59
CA GLN A 269 13.53 10.10 -28.41
C GLN A 269 12.57 11.14 -28.99
N ASP A 270 12.10 10.92 -30.21
CA ASP A 270 11.18 11.85 -30.88
C ASP A 270 9.84 11.89 -30.15
N HIS A 271 9.30 10.73 -29.76
CA HIS A 271 8.04 10.63 -29.03
C HIS A 271 8.09 11.39 -27.69
N LEU A 272 9.13 11.16 -26.89
CA LEU A 272 9.27 11.78 -25.57
C LEU A 272 9.60 13.28 -25.66
N LYS A 273 10.40 13.72 -26.64
CA LYS A 273 10.62 15.15 -26.90
C LYS A 273 9.34 15.86 -27.33
N ASN A 274 8.52 15.22 -28.17
CA ASN A 274 7.22 15.75 -28.58
C ASN A 274 6.23 15.84 -27.42
N ALA A 275 6.38 14.99 -26.39
CA ALA A 275 5.65 15.11 -25.13
C ALA A 275 6.18 16.25 -24.22
N GLY A 276 7.21 17.00 -24.64
CA GLY A 276 7.78 18.11 -23.89
C GLY A 276 8.72 17.69 -22.76
N ILE A 277 9.32 16.50 -22.85
CA ILE A 277 10.26 15.96 -21.87
C ILE A 277 11.70 16.27 -22.31
N GLU A 278 12.51 16.81 -21.41
CA GLU A 278 13.94 16.98 -21.64
C GLU A 278 14.65 15.61 -21.49
N LEU A 279 15.45 15.22 -22.48
CA LEU A 279 16.08 13.91 -22.49
C LEU A 279 17.60 13.97 -22.31
N ASN A 280 18.08 13.22 -21.31
CA ASN A 280 19.48 12.87 -21.12
C ASN A 280 19.71 11.44 -21.62
N VAL A 281 19.71 11.27 -22.94
CA VAL A 281 19.88 9.97 -23.57
C VAL A 281 21.34 9.53 -23.48
N ILE A 282 21.56 8.31 -23.03
CA ILE A 282 22.83 7.60 -23.16
C ILE A 282 22.64 6.52 -24.21
N ILE A 283 23.50 6.52 -25.24
CA ILE A 283 23.45 5.52 -26.32
C ILE A 283 24.49 4.43 -26.03
N ASP A 284 24.07 3.18 -26.14
CA ASP A 284 24.97 2.02 -26.12
C ASP A 284 24.83 1.26 -27.44
N GLU A 285 25.82 1.43 -28.33
CA GLU A 285 25.86 0.81 -29.67
C GLU A 285 25.89 -0.72 -29.61
N GLY A 286 26.26 -1.31 -28.47
CA GLY A 286 26.34 -2.75 -28.28
C GLY A 286 25.01 -3.42 -27.89
N ARG A 287 23.95 -2.64 -27.62
CA ARG A 287 22.64 -3.18 -27.21
C ARG A 287 21.50 -2.69 -28.13
N PRO A 288 20.47 -3.51 -28.36
CA PRO A 288 19.23 -3.03 -28.94
C PRO A 288 18.45 -2.18 -27.92
N THR A 289 17.67 -1.22 -28.39
CA THR A 289 16.60 -0.60 -27.60
C THR A 289 15.61 -1.68 -27.16
N THR A 290 15.30 -1.75 -25.86
CA THR A 290 14.43 -2.78 -25.29
C THR A 290 13.07 -2.75 -25.97
N ASN A 291 12.72 -3.83 -26.67
CA ASN A 291 11.45 -3.97 -27.37
C ASN A 291 10.70 -5.22 -26.93
N LYS A 292 9.41 -5.06 -26.61
CA LYS A 292 8.51 -6.16 -26.25
C LYS A 292 7.37 -6.20 -27.27
N ASN A 293 7.47 -7.10 -28.25
CA ASN A 293 6.53 -7.18 -29.35
C ASN A 293 5.47 -8.26 -29.11
N ALA A 294 4.21 -7.87 -28.87
CA ALA A 294 3.08 -8.79 -28.82
C ALA A 294 2.47 -8.97 -30.21
N ILE A 295 2.42 -10.22 -30.69
CA ILE A 295 1.73 -10.62 -31.90
C ILE A 295 0.26 -10.89 -31.55
N ILE A 296 -0.65 -10.14 -32.17
CA ILE A 296 -2.08 -10.16 -31.85
C ILE A 296 -2.88 -10.63 -33.07
N ALA A 297 -3.82 -11.56 -32.89
CA ALA A 297 -4.79 -11.96 -33.92
C ALA A 297 -6.18 -12.13 -33.30
N ASP A 298 -7.21 -11.61 -33.97
CA ASP A 298 -8.61 -11.69 -33.53
C ASP A 298 -8.82 -11.27 -32.04
N GLY A 299 -8.06 -10.27 -31.58
CA GLY A 299 -8.08 -9.78 -30.20
C GLY A 299 -7.24 -10.58 -29.19
N TYR A 300 -6.66 -11.71 -29.60
CA TYR A 300 -5.83 -12.56 -28.74
C TYR A 300 -4.34 -12.29 -28.94
N ARG A 301 -3.59 -12.14 -27.83
CA ARG A 301 -2.12 -12.10 -27.85
C ARG A 301 -1.58 -13.54 -28.04
N LEU A 302 -1.07 -13.84 -29.22
CA LEU A 302 -0.61 -15.19 -29.61
C LEU A 302 0.80 -15.50 -29.10
N LEU A 303 1.71 -14.54 -29.21
CA LEU A 303 3.14 -14.68 -28.89
C LEU A 303 3.68 -13.32 -28.48
N LYS A 304 4.68 -13.31 -27.59
CA LYS A 304 5.51 -12.13 -27.33
C LYS A 304 6.96 -12.41 -27.74
N ILE A 305 7.55 -11.50 -28.50
CA ILE A 305 8.94 -11.53 -28.96
C ILE A 305 9.67 -10.36 -28.31
N ASP A 306 10.60 -10.65 -27.41
CA ASP A 306 11.39 -9.64 -26.70
C ASP A 306 12.76 -9.49 -27.40
N THR A 307 13.06 -8.28 -27.89
CA THR A 307 14.38 -7.91 -28.43
C THR A 307 15.04 -6.98 -27.43
N LEU A 308 15.96 -7.51 -26.62
CA LEU A 308 16.55 -6.78 -25.49
C LEU A 308 17.92 -7.33 -25.09
N ASP A 309 18.71 -6.52 -24.39
CA ASP A 309 19.89 -6.96 -23.64
C ASP A 309 19.70 -6.65 -22.16
N ASN A 310 19.92 -7.68 -21.35
CA ASN A 310 19.72 -7.72 -19.92
C ASN A 310 21.04 -7.69 -19.13
N ALA A 311 22.17 -7.60 -19.83
CA ALA A 311 23.49 -7.47 -19.25
C ALA A 311 23.63 -6.17 -18.47
N THR A 312 24.45 -6.21 -17.44
CA THR A 312 24.80 -5.02 -16.66
C THR A 312 25.48 -4.00 -17.56
N ILE A 313 25.10 -2.72 -17.43
CA ILE A 313 25.76 -1.63 -18.15
C ILE A 313 27.27 -1.61 -17.88
N VAL A 314 28.05 -1.33 -18.92
CA VAL A 314 29.51 -1.24 -18.81
C VAL A 314 29.93 -0.02 -17.98
N PRO A 315 31.16 0.00 -17.41
CA PRO A 315 31.62 1.08 -16.53
C PRO A 315 31.46 2.49 -17.13
N ASP A 316 31.72 2.67 -18.43
CA ASP A 316 31.64 3.98 -19.08
C ASP A 316 30.20 4.50 -19.14
N ILE A 317 29.25 3.64 -19.50
CA ILE A 317 27.81 3.96 -19.50
C ILE A 317 27.35 4.28 -18.08
N ARG A 318 27.76 3.49 -17.08
CA ARG A 318 27.46 3.77 -15.67
C ARG A 318 28.01 5.13 -15.22
N ASN A 319 29.23 5.48 -15.60
CA ASN A 319 29.84 6.77 -15.27
C ASN A 319 29.05 7.94 -15.90
N GLN A 320 28.50 7.75 -17.11
CA GLN A 320 27.60 8.73 -17.73
C GLN A 320 26.31 8.92 -16.92
N PHE A 321 25.67 7.84 -16.47
CA PHE A 321 24.51 7.94 -15.57
C PHE A 321 24.84 8.69 -14.28
N GLN A 322 25.93 8.33 -13.60
CA GLN A 322 26.39 9.01 -12.39
C GLN A 322 26.63 10.50 -12.61
N LYS A 323 27.27 10.86 -13.73
CA LYS A 323 27.49 12.25 -14.11
C LYS A 323 26.16 12.98 -14.33
N LYS A 324 25.24 12.41 -15.09
CA LYS A 324 23.93 13.01 -15.39
C LYS A 324 23.07 13.19 -14.16
N ILE A 325 23.05 12.22 -13.24
CA ILE A 325 22.35 12.32 -11.95
C ILE A 325 22.93 13.47 -11.12
N LYS A 326 24.27 13.53 -11.02
CA LYS A 326 24.94 14.55 -10.21
C LYS A 326 24.76 15.98 -10.76
N GLU A 327 24.74 16.14 -12.08
CA GLU A 327 24.64 17.46 -12.74
C GLU A 327 23.19 17.97 -12.85
N THR A 328 22.20 17.10 -12.69
CA THR A 328 20.79 17.47 -12.83
C THR A 328 20.23 17.93 -11.50
N HIS A 329 19.87 19.22 -11.40
CA HIS A 329 19.16 19.74 -10.24
C HIS A 329 17.67 19.45 -10.35
N ALA A 330 17.12 18.68 -9.42
CA ALA A 330 15.70 18.38 -9.36
C ALA A 330 15.15 18.45 -7.92
N ASP A 331 13.86 18.71 -7.80
CA ASP A 331 13.13 18.66 -6.53
C ASP A 331 12.81 17.20 -6.15
N CYS A 332 12.67 16.32 -7.14
CA CYS A 332 12.50 14.88 -6.98
C CYS A 332 13.41 14.11 -7.95
N ILE A 333 13.97 12.98 -7.50
CA ILE A 333 14.62 11.97 -8.35
C ILE A 333 13.88 10.65 -8.21
N VAL A 334 13.47 10.08 -9.34
CA VAL A 334 12.71 8.82 -9.39
C VAL A 334 13.49 7.76 -10.15
N PHE A 335 13.83 6.67 -9.49
CA PHE A 335 14.35 5.47 -10.13
C PHE A 335 13.20 4.54 -10.50
N SER A 336 13.09 4.23 -11.79
CA SER A 336 12.07 3.33 -12.32
C SER A 336 12.74 2.14 -12.98
N ASP A 337 12.80 1.02 -12.24
CA ASP A 337 13.58 -0.16 -12.56
C ASP A 337 12.72 -1.29 -13.16
N PHE A 338 13.08 -1.72 -14.38
CA PHE A 338 12.47 -2.84 -15.09
C PHE A 338 13.48 -3.98 -15.35
N ARG A 339 14.66 -3.92 -14.73
CA ARG A 339 15.74 -4.92 -14.79
C ARG A 339 16.35 -5.15 -16.17
N HIS A 340 16.49 -4.09 -16.96
CA HIS A 340 17.13 -4.13 -18.29
C HIS A 340 18.59 -3.63 -18.30
N GLY A 341 19.24 -3.67 -17.14
CA GLY A 341 20.70 -3.55 -17.00
C GLY A 341 21.19 -2.28 -16.33
N ILE A 342 20.37 -1.21 -16.28
CA ILE A 342 20.70 0.04 -15.55
C ILE A 342 20.82 -0.25 -14.06
N PHE A 343 19.83 -0.95 -13.50
CA PHE A 343 19.75 -1.27 -12.08
C PHE A 343 20.07 -2.73 -11.77
N ASN A 344 20.97 -2.91 -10.83
CA ASN A 344 21.28 -4.15 -10.14
C ASN A 344 21.93 -3.82 -8.79
N ARG A 345 22.14 -4.83 -7.96
CA ARG A 345 22.77 -4.71 -6.64
C ARG A 345 24.02 -3.81 -6.59
N ASN A 346 24.85 -3.82 -7.63
CA ASN A 346 26.06 -3.00 -7.67
C ASN A 346 25.78 -1.58 -8.18
N THR A 347 25.02 -1.44 -9.27
CA THR A 347 24.77 -0.14 -9.89
C THR A 347 23.83 0.74 -9.07
N VAL A 348 22.78 0.17 -8.44
CA VAL A 348 21.82 0.93 -7.62
C VAL A 348 22.56 1.72 -6.54
N LYS A 349 23.43 1.07 -5.76
CA LYS A 349 24.22 1.73 -4.71
C LYS A 349 25.09 2.86 -5.25
N MET A 350 25.72 2.65 -6.42
CA MET A 350 26.57 3.65 -7.06
C MET A 350 25.77 4.84 -7.58
N LEU A 351 24.57 4.63 -8.11
CA LEU A 351 23.69 5.69 -8.60
C LEU A 351 23.10 6.50 -7.44
N ILE A 352 22.64 5.84 -6.37
CA ILE A 352 22.11 6.49 -5.17
C ILE A 352 23.16 7.41 -4.54
N SER A 353 24.42 6.97 -4.46
CA SER A 353 25.52 7.79 -3.88
C SER A 353 25.85 9.08 -4.66
N THR A 354 25.26 9.28 -5.84
CA THR A 354 25.51 10.45 -6.70
C THR A 354 24.36 11.45 -6.72
N ILE A 355 23.27 11.15 -6.02
CA ILE A 355 22.11 12.02 -5.90
C ILE A 355 22.53 13.32 -5.18
N PRO A 356 22.20 14.50 -5.72
CA PRO A 356 22.38 15.77 -5.02
C PRO A 356 21.52 15.86 -3.75
N ASP A 357 22.04 16.53 -2.72
CA ASP A 357 21.29 16.78 -1.48
C ASP A 357 20.01 17.59 -1.74
N GLY A 358 18.94 17.31 -0.98
CA GLY A 358 17.71 18.11 -0.95
C GLY A 358 16.60 17.70 -1.93
N ALA A 359 16.89 16.76 -2.85
CA ALA A 359 15.86 16.14 -3.69
C ALA A 359 15.10 15.04 -2.92
N LEU A 360 13.79 14.95 -3.13
CA LEU A 360 13.01 13.78 -2.70
C LEU A 360 13.40 12.58 -3.56
N THR A 361 13.76 11.47 -2.94
CA THR A 361 14.22 10.26 -3.63
C THR A 361 13.17 9.15 -3.60
N VAL A 362 12.83 8.64 -4.78
CA VAL A 362 11.78 7.63 -4.94
C VAL A 362 12.27 6.47 -5.80
N ALA A 363 11.86 5.24 -5.46
CA ALA A 363 12.10 4.10 -6.34
C ALA A 363 10.88 3.18 -6.49
N ASP A 364 10.76 2.60 -7.68
CA ASP A 364 9.93 1.45 -7.99
C ASP A 364 10.77 0.43 -8.76
N SER A 365 10.65 -0.86 -8.39
CA SER A 365 11.43 -1.95 -8.98
C SER A 365 10.51 -3.11 -9.30
N GLN A 366 10.23 -3.29 -10.58
CA GLN A 366 9.19 -4.20 -11.03
C GLN A 366 9.66 -5.67 -11.09
N VAL A 367 8.74 -6.58 -10.74
CA VAL A 367 8.91 -8.03 -10.96
C VAL A 367 8.00 -8.46 -12.11
N ALA A 368 8.57 -8.53 -13.32
CA ALA A 368 7.88 -8.91 -14.55
C ALA A 368 8.48 -10.20 -15.14
N SER A 369 9.02 -10.16 -16.36
CA SER A 369 9.79 -11.27 -16.94
C SER A 369 11.13 -11.50 -16.24
N ARG A 370 11.60 -10.49 -15.49
CA ARG A 370 12.76 -10.57 -14.61
C ARG A 370 12.39 -10.15 -13.20
N TRP A 371 13.26 -10.53 -12.29
CA TRP A 371 13.10 -10.33 -10.87
C TRP A 371 13.79 -9.04 -10.44
N GLY A 372 12.99 -7.99 -10.29
CA GLY A 372 13.36 -6.79 -9.56
C GLY A 372 13.59 -7.08 -8.08
N ASN A 373 14.35 -6.22 -7.42
CA ASN A 373 14.50 -6.26 -5.97
C ASN A 373 14.51 -4.86 -5.39
N ILE A 374 13.35 -4.44 -4.87
CA ILE A 374 13.18 -3.13 -4.26
C ILE A 374 14.08 -2.93 -3.02
N THR A 375 14.52 -4.00 -2.34
CA THR A 375 15.42 -3.86 -1.18
C THR A 375 16.84 -3.44 -1.54
N GLU A 376 17.18 -3.38 -2.84
CA GLU A 376 18.45 -2.81 -3.30
C GLU A 376 18.45 -1.28 -3.26
N PHE A 377 17.27 -0.65 -3.23
CA PHE A 377 17.08 0.80 -3.16
C PHE A 377 17.07 1.24 -1.68
N GLU A 378 18.27 1.34 -1.12
CA GLU A 378 18.47 1.63 0.31
C GLU A 378 18.40 3.13 0.63
N ASN A 379 17.81 3.46 1.78
CA ASN A 379 17.74 4.80 2.39
C ASN A 379 17.13 5.89 1.49
N LEU A 380 16.08 5.55 0.74
CA LEU A 380 15.32 6.53 -0.05
C LEU A 380 14.14 7.09 0.76
N ASP A 381 13.56 8.19 0.30
CA ASP A 381 12.40 8.80 0.97
C ASP A 381 11.12 7.98 0.76
N LEU A 382 10.98 7.35 -0.40
CA LEU A 382 9.80 6.55 -0.75
C LEU A 382 10.16 5.35 -1.64
N VAL A 383 9.63 4.18 -1.30
CA VAL A 383 9.56 3.01 -2.20
C VAL A 383 8.13 2.56 -2.40
N THR A 384 7.81 2.07 -3.59
CA THR A 384 6.41 1.78 -3.96
C THR A 384 6.12 0.36 -4.47
N PRO A 385 6.65 -0.72 -3.85
CA PRO A 385 6.46 -2.07 -4.39
C PRO A 385 4.99 -2.50 -4.38
N ASN A 386 4.61 -3.40 -5.30
CA ASN A 386 3.39 -4.18 -5.14
C ASN A 386 3.60 -5.38 -4.19
N GLU A 387 2.52 -6.03 -3.76
CA GLU A 387 2.61 -7.20 -2.85
C GLU A 387 3.52 -8.31 -3.41
N ARG A 388 3.41 -8.59 -4.72
CA ARG A 388 4.21 -9.64 -5.36
C ARG A 388 5.70 -9.30 -5.33
N GLU A 389 6.04 -8.05 -5.63
CA GLU A 389 7.41 -7.50 -5.58
C GLU A 389 7.97 -7.55 -4.16
N ALA A 390 7.19 -7.10 -3.17
CA ALA A 390 7.59 -7.11 -1.77
C ALA A 390 7.85 -8.53 -1.25
N ARG A 391 6.91 -9.46 -1.50
CA ARG A 391 7.05 -10.88 -1.12
C ARG A 391 8.24 -11.53 -1.80
N PHE A 392 8.43 -11.25 -3.08
CA PHE A 392 9.57 -11.77 -3.83
C PHE A 392 10.89 -11.25 -3.25
N ALA A 393 11.00 -9.94 -3.03
CA ALA A 393 12.20 -9.29 -2.51
C ALA A 393 12.59 -9.80 -1.11
N LEU A 394 11.60 -10.14 -0.28
CA LEU A 394 11.81 -10.64 1.08
C LEU A 394 11.88 -12.16 1.19
N ALA A 395 11.58 -12.89 0.10
CA ALA A 395 11.32 -14.33 0.12
C ALA A 395 10.22 -14.72 1.16
N ASP A 396 9.14 -13.94 1.22
CA ASP A 396 8.05 -14.07 2.20
C ASP A 396 6.77 -14.60 1.55
N GLN A 397 6.27 -15.75 2.04
CA GLN A 397 5.04 -16.37 1.55
C GLN A 397 3.82 -16.20 2.47
N ASP A 398 4.06 -16.01 3.77
CA ASP A 398 3.06 -16.27 4.81
C ASP A 398 2.69 -15.04 5.63
N SER A 399 3.54 -14.01 5.67
CA SER A 399 3.29 -12.84 6.50
C SER A 399 2.06 -12.07 6.02
N ASN A 400 1.33 -11.49 6.98
CA ASN A 400 0.28 -10.54 6.67
C ASN A 400 0.87 -9.24 6.08
N ILE A 401 0.00 -8.39 5.53
CA ILE A 401 0.41 -7.15 4.87
C ILE A 401 1.16 -6.19 5.81
N VAL A 402 0.73 -6.10 7.07
CA VAL A 402 1.33 -5.21 8.07
C VAL A 402 2.80 -5.58 8.31
N GLN A 403 3.06 -6.86 8.60
CA GLN A 403 4.40 -7.37 8.83
C GLN A 403 5.27 -7.29 7.57
N LEU A 404 4.68 -7.60 6.40
CA LEU A 404 5.37 -7.48 5.11
C LEU A 404 5.86 -6.05 4.87
N SER A 405 5.00 -5.05 5.08
CA SER A 405 5.35 -3.63 4.92
C SER A 405 6.38 -3.14 5.92
N HIS A 406 6.28 -3.53 7.20
CA HIS A 406 7.31 -3.22 8.20
C HIS A 406 8.66 -3.82 7.79
N THR A 407 8.67 -5.08 7.37
CA THR A 407 9.91 -5.76 6.93
C THR A 407 10.52 -5.08 5.70
N ILE A 408 9.71 -4.63 4.73
CA ILE A 408 10.20 -3.85 3.58
C ILE A 408 10.81 -2.53 4.04
N LYS A 409 10.12 -1.80 4.92
CA LYS A 409 10.59 -0.51 5.44
C LYS A 409 11.94 -0.68 6.16
N ASP A 410 12.04 -1.69 7.02
CA ASP A 410 13.28 -1.99 7.77
C ASP A 410 14.42 -2.44 6.85
N ARG A 411 14.13 -3.27 5.85
CA ARG A 411 15.13 -3.79 4.90
C ARG A 411 15.66 -2.72 3.96
N THR A 412 14.80 -1.80 3.52
CA THR A 412 15.19 -0.69 2.65
C THR A 412 15.77 0.48 3.45
N GLY A 413 15.42 0.63 4.73
CA GLY A 413 15.73 1.85 5.49
C GLY A 413 14.99 3.09 4.98
N SER A 414 13.94 2.92 4.15
CA SER A 414 13.23 4.04 3.55
C SER A 414 12.35 4.76 4.55
N SER A 415 12.19 6.08 4.41
CA SER A 415 11.30 6.84 5.29
C SER A 415 9.83 6.40 5.12
N ASN A 416 9.41 6.21 3.87
CA ASN A 416 8.04 5.85 3.51
C ASN A 416 7.99 4.61 2.61
N VAL A 417 6.92 3.82 2.76
CA VAL A 417 6.61 2.67 1.91
C VAL A 417 5.14 2.73 1.53
N ILE A 418 4.85 2.69 0.23
CA ILE A 418 3.50 2.47 -0.29
C ILE A 418 3.46 1.06 -0.89
N LEU A 419 2.67 0.17 -0.31
CA LEU A 419 2.48 -1.18 -0.81
C LEU A 419 1.22 -1.24 -1.70
N LYS A 420 1.41 -1.49 -3.00
CA LYS A 420 0.31 -1.60 -3.98
C LYS A 420 -0.34 -2.99 -3.86
N LEU A 421 -1.66 -3.04 -3.68
CA LEU A 421 -2.44 -4.27 -3.46
C LEU A 421 -3.39 -4.61 -4.63
N GLY A 422 -3.23 -3.96 -5.78
CA GLY A 422 -4.04 -4.18 -6.97
C GLY A 422 -5.50 -3.77 -6.76
N PRO A 423 -6.51 -4.63 -7.04
CA PRO A 423 -7.92 -4.31 -6.84
C PRO A 423 -8.29 -3.92 -5.40
N ARG A 424 -7.47 -4.30 -4.42
CA ARG A 424 -7.66 -3.96 -3.00
C ARG A 424 -7.13 -2.56 -2.66
N GLY A 425 -6.62 -1.82 -3.64
CA GLY A 425 -6.08 -0.48 -3.47
C GLY A 425 -4.62 -0.49 -3.01
N LEU A 426 -4.31 0.27 -1.97
CA LEU A 426 -2.95 0.40 -1.43
C LEU A 426 -2.92 0.40 0.09
N PHE A 427 -1.73 0.16 0.62
CA PHE A 427 -1.43 0.17 2.04
C PHE A 427 -0.19 1.03 2.32
N PHE A 428 -0.19 1.79 3.41
CA PHE A 428 0.99 2.54 3.84
C PHE A 428 1.14 2.58 5.36
N LEU A 429 2.38 2.78 5.81
CA LEU A 429 2.72 2.92 7.23
C LEU A 429 2.76 4.40 7.61
N SER A 430 2.15 4.74 8.75
CA SER A 430 2.27 6.03 9.45
C SER A 430 2.97 5.78 10.79
N ASP A 431 3.70 6.75 11.36
CA ASP A 431 4.60 6.57 12.52
C ASP A 431 4.24 5.45 13.52
N ASP A 432 2.99 5.42 14.01
CA ASP A 432 2.48 4.38 14.92
C ASP A 432 1.32 3.52 14.39
N SER A 433 0.86 3.72 13.15
CA SER A 433 -0.30 3.00 12.60
C SER A 433 -0.08 2.58 11.14
N TYR A 434 -1.04 1.90 10.55
CA TYR A 434 -1.08 1.72 9.11
C TYR A 434 -2.45 2.08 8.58
N GLN A 435 -2.52 2.25 7.28
CA GLN A 435 -3.70 2.73 6.61
C GLN A 435 -3.93 1.93 5.33
N TYR A 436 -5.21 1.71 5.03
CA TYR A 436 -5.66 1.14 3.76
C TYR A 436 -6.44 2.20 3.00
N ILE A 437 -6.14 2.35 1.71
CA ILE A 437 -7.00 3.08 0.77
C ILE A 437 -7.47 2.08 -0.26
N ASP A 438 -8.75 1.73 -0.22
CA ASP A 438 -9.37 0.86 -1.22
C ASP A 438 -9.32 1.51 -2.62
N SER A 439 -9.33 0.69 -3.68
CA SER A 439 -9.30 1.20 -5.06
C SER A 439 -10.52 2.08 -5.35
N PHE A 440 -10.30 3.26 -5.93
CA PHE A 440 -11.37 4.14 -6.40
C PHE A 440 -11.92 3.76 -7.77
N ALA A 441 -11.34 2.75 -8.44
CA ALA A 441 -11.79 2.32 -9.76
C ALA A 441 -13.19 1.71 -9.68
N THR A 442 -14.04 2.10 -10.63
CA THR A 442 -15.42 1.62 -10.75
C THR A 442 -15.61 0.69 -11.95
N ASN A 443 -14.86 0.92 -13.03
CA ASN A 443 -14.96 0.16 -14.27
C ASN A 443 -13.58 -0.11 -14.88
N VAL A 444 -12.88 -1.11 -14.36
CA VAL A 444 -11.53 -1.48 -14.81
C VAL A 444 -11.58 -1.99 -16.25
N LYS A 445 -10.85 -1.34 -17.16
CA LYS A 445 -10.69 -1.75 -18.56
C LYS A 445 -9.34 -2.41 -18.79
N ASP A 446 -8.25 -1.71 -18.47
CA ASP A 446 -6.89 -2.24 -18.47
C ASP A 446 -6.21 -1.79 -17.18
N ALA A 447 -5.46 -2.66 -16.50
CA ALA A 447 -4.76 -2.29 -15.27
C ALA A 447 -3.28 -1.93 -15.52
N VAL A 448 -2.83 -2.07 -16.77
CA VAL A 448 -1.44 -1.84 -17.19
C VAL A 448 -1.12 -0.35 -17.21
N GLY A 449 -0.34 0.10 -16.22
CA GLY A 449 0.07 1.50 -16.08
C GLY A 449 -0.40 2.16 -14.79
N SER A 450 -1.38 1.55 -14.12
CA SER A 450 -1.96 2.10 -12.89
C SER A 450 -0.94 2.32 -11.77
N GLY A 451 0.07 1.43 -11.68
CA GLY A 451 1.20 1.59 -10.78
C GLY A 451 2.12 2.76 -11.14
N ASP A 452 2.30 3.04 -12.42
CA ASP A 452 3.13 4.13 -12.94
C ASP A 452 2.46 5.49 -12.70
N ALA A 453 1.13 5.56 -12.93
CA ALA A 453 0.32 6.72 -12.59
C ALA A 453 0.31 7.00 -11.08
N LEU A 454 0.18 5.96 -10.26
CA LEU A 454 0.28 6.06 -8.80
C LEU A 454 1.64 6.63 -8.39
N LEU A 455 2.73 6.05 -8.89
CA LEU A 455 4.09 6.48 -8.59
C LEU A 455 4.29 7.96 -8.92
N ALA A 456 3.84 8.40 -10.11
CA ALA A 456 3.96 9.77 -10.56
C ALA A 456 3.25 10.76 -9.63
N TYR A 457 1.97 10.54 -9.36
CA TYR A 457 1.16 11.44 -8.55
C TYR A 457 1.50 11.40 -7.06
N ALA A 458 1.84 10.22 -6.52
CA ALA A 458 2.31 10.09 -5.14
C ALA A 458 3.63 10.83 -4.93
N THR A 459 4.58 10.73 -5.88
CA THR A 459 5.87 11.43 -5.80
C THR A 459 5.67 12.95 -5.76
N LEU A 460 4.93 13.49 -6.74
CA LEU A 460 4.70 14.94 -6.85
C LEU A 460 3.95 15.50 -5.64
N THR A 461 2.99 14.74 -5.12
CA THR A 461 2.20 15.13 -3.95
C THR A 461 3.03 15.07 -2.67
N LEU A 462 3.83 14.02 -2.49
CA LEU A 462 4.70 13.87 -1.33
C LEU A 462 5.73 15.01 -1.28
N ARG A 463 6.32 15.37 -2.43
CA ARG A 463 7.26 16.51 -2.48
C ARG A 463 6.58 17.83 -2.12
N LYS A 464 5.36 18.05 -2.63
CA LYS A 464 4.63 19.30 -2.43
C LYS A 464 4.15 19.49 -0.98
N THR A 465 3.69 18.42 -0.36
CA THR A 465 2.93 18.47 0.91
C THR A 465 3.70 17.92 2.10
N GLY A 466 4.67 17.03 1.88
CA GLY A 466 5.31 16.23 2.92
C GLY A 466 4.40 15.17 3.55
N SER A 467 3.14 15.03 3.09
CA SER A 467 2.15 14.11 3.66
C SER A 467 2.05 12.83 2.85
N LEU A 468 2.46 11.70 3.46
CA LEU A 468 2.32 10.39 2.84
C LEU A 468 0.85 10.01 2.61
N ALA A 469 -0.05 10.40 3.53
CA ALA A 469 -1.48 10.12 3.39
C ALA A 469 -2.08 10.87 2.18
N GLU A 470 -1.73 12.14 1.97
CA GLU A 470 -2.15 12.90 0.78
C GLU A 470 -1.57 12.27 -0.50
N ALA A 471 -0.29 11.89 -0.48
CA ALA A 471 0.36 11.24 -1.60
C ALA A 471 -0.31 9.90 -1.97
N CYS A 472 -0.68 9.10 -0.97
CA CYS A 472 -1.41 7.86 -1.15
C CYS A 472 -2.82 8.10 -1.71
N PHE A 473 -3.54 9.10 -1.20
CA PHE A 473 -4.88 9.42 -1.69
C PHE A 473 -4.83 9.83 -3.16
N VAL A 474 -4.00 10.82 -3.51
CA VAL A 474 -3.90 11.33 -4.88
C VAL A 474 -3.36 10.25 -5.82
N GLY A 475 -2.36 9.46 -5.38
CA GLY A 475 -1.85 8.32 -6.13
C GLY A 475 -2.90 7.23 -6.40
N ALA A 476 -3.76 6.92 -5.42
CA ALA A 476 -4.87 5.98 -5.59
C ALA A 476 -5.92 6.50 -6.59
N VAL A 477 -6.22 7.80 -6.57
CA VAL A 477 -7.10 8.44 -7.56
C VAL A 477 -6.50 8.36 -8.95
N ALA A 478 -5.20 8.64 -9.10
CA ALA A 478 -4.49 8.52 -10.38
C ALA A 478 -4.48 7.10 -10.94
N ALA A 479 -4.22 6.10 -10.08
CA ALA A 479 -4.30 4.69 -10.44
C ALA A 479 -5.70 4.29 -10.92
N ALA A 480 -6.74 4.78 -10.23
CA ALA A 480 -8.12 4.53 -10.59
C ALA A 480 -8.50 5.15 -11.94
N CYS A 481 -8.07 6.40 -12.19
CA CYS A 481 -8.27 7.04 -13.49
C CYS A 481 -7.61 6.22 -14.61
N GLU A 482 -6.33 5.86 -14.44
CA GLU A 482 -5.57 5.13 -15.44
C GLU A 482 -6.26 3.81 -15.81
N CYS A 483 -6.66 3.03 -14.82
CA CYS A 483 -7.16 1.69 -15.11
C CYS A 483 -8.58 1.63 -15.71
N GLU A 484 -9.27 2.77 -15.82
CA GLU A 484 -10.59 2.89 -16.45
C GLU A 484 -10.51 3.27 -17.94
N PHE A 485 -9.30 3.52 -18.46
CA PHE A 485 -9.00 3.70 -19.87
C PHE A 485 -8.41 2.43 -20.48
N ASP A 486 -8.43 2.35 -21.82
CA ASP A 486 -7.77 1.27 -22.56
C ASP A 486 -6.36 1.72 -22.94
N GLY A 487 -5.36 0.92 -22.59
CA GLY A 487 -3.95 1.26 -22.71
C GLY A 487 -3.47 2.29 -21.68
N ASN A 488 -2.17 2.57 -21.73
CA ASN A 488 -1.50 3.41 -20.74
C ASN A 488 -1.49 4.87 -21.18
N ILE A 489 -2.45 5.65 -20.69
CA ILE A 489 -2.68 7.05 -21.07
C ILE A 489 -2.17 7.99 -19.97
N PRO A 490 -1.36 9.02 -20.30
CA PRO A 490 -0.93 10.01 -19.33
C PRO A 490 -2.12 10.72 -18.67
N ILE A 491 -2.15 10.71 -17.34
CA ILE A 491 -3.27 11.24 -16.55
C ILE A 491 -3.05 12.72 -16.26
N SER A 492 -3.99 13.56 -16.70
CA SER A 492 -3.98 15.00 -16.42
C SER A 492 -4.67 15.34 -15.09
N PRO A 493 -4.37 16.51 -14.49
CA PRO A 493 -5.06 17.00 -13.29
C PRO A 493 -6.59 17.09 -13.45
N ASP A 494 -7.09 17.37 -14.66
CA ASP A 494 -8.54 17.43 -14.93
C ASP A 494 -9.23 16.07 -14.76
N LEU A 495 -8.56 14.98 -15.16
CA LEU A 495 -9.08 13.63 -14.95
C LEU A 495 -9.10 13.27 -13.46
N ILE A 496 -8.08 13.68 -12.71
CA ILE A 496 -8.04 13.51 -11.25
C ILE A 496 -9.19 14.27 -10.60
N ASN A 497 -9.40 15.54 -10.96
CA ASN A 497 -10.49 16.36 -10.44
C ASN A 497 -11.87 15.75 -10.76
N THR A 498 -12.06 15.24 -11.98
CA THR A 498 -13.30 14.54 -12.36
C THR A 498 -13.55 13.30 -11.49
N LYS A 499 -12.50 12.51 -11.23
CA LYS A 499 -12.62 11.33 -10.34
C LYS A 499 -12.89 11.73 -8.89
N ILE A 500 -12.34 12.84 -8.41
CA ILE A 500 -12.67 13.38 -7.08
C ILE A 500 -14.16 13.75 -7.00
N ASP A 501 -14.77 14.31 -8.04
CA ASP A 501 -16.21 14.60 -8.07
C ASP A 501 -17.06 13.33 -7.97
N GLU A 502 -16.63 12.23 -8.57
CA GLU A 502 -17.29 10.93 -8.45
C GLU A 502 -17.19 10.36 -7.04
N ILE A 503 -16.02 10.49 -6.41
CA ILE A 503 -15.80 10.10 -5.01
C ILE A 503 -16.67 10.94 -4.07
N GLU A 504 -16.74 12.25 -4.28
CA GLU A 504 -17.57 13.18 -3.49
C GLU A 504 -19.04 12.76 -3.51
N LYS A 505 -19.57 12.43 -4.71
CA LYS A 505 -20.95 11.93 -4.88
C LYS A 505 -21.20 10.58 -4.24
N ALA A 506 -20.17 9.77 -4.03
CA ALA A 506 -20.30 8.45 -3.42
C ALA A 506 -20.23 8.49 -1.88
N ILE A 507 -19.69 9.59 -1.32
CA ILE A 507 -19.64 9.84 0.14
C ILE A 507 -20.95 10.50 0.63
N GLN A 508 -21.56 11.34 -0.21
CA GLN A 508 -22.87 11.98 0.06
C GLN A 508 -24.03 11.01 -0.14
#